data_AF-A0A243Q3C9-F1
#
_entry.id   AF-A0A243Q3C9-F1
#
_cell.length_a   1.000
_cell.length_b   1.000
_cell.length_c   1.000
_cell.angle_alpha   90.00
_cell.angle_beta   90.00
_cell.angle_gamma   90.00
#
_symmetry.space_group_name_H-M   'P 1'
#
loop_
_entity.id
_entity.type
_entity.pdbx_description
1 polymer ?
#
loop_
_entity_poly.entity_id
_entity_poly.type
_entity_poly.pdbx_seq_one_letter_code
_entity_poly.pdbx_strand_id
1 'polypeptide(L)'
;ARGRFDVLGAVLGASALALLTYALIEAAGADGLVVAGTAVAGAVAAVAFVVVERRRSEPMMPPDIFSSRQFTAVNLVTLCVYAALGGFFFLAALQLQVVVGYSALAAGTALLPTTALMLVLSARSGELADRIGPRLPLTVGPLLCAAGMLLMLRVGPGTSYVADVLPALVVLGLGMVTLVAPLTATVLGSVDVSRAGLASGINNA
;
A
#
# COMPACT_ATOMS: atom_id res chain seq x y z
N ALA A 1 -1.00 -19.84 -22.69
CA ALA A 1 -1.33 -18.42 -22.94
C ALA A 1 -0.93 -18.07 -24.37
N ARG A 2 -1.87 -17.65 -25.23
CA ARG A 2 -1.61 -17.24 -26.63
C ARG A 2 -2.26 -15.87 -26.92
N GLY A 3 -2.13 -14.92 -26.00
CA GLY A 3 -2.56 -13.54 -26.22
C GLY A 3 -1.36 -12.66 -26.57
N ARG A 4 -1.55 -11.67 -27.45
CA ARG A 4 -0.50 -10.67 -27.74
C ARG A 4 -0.39 -9.72 -26.55
N PHE A 5 0.84 -9.39 -26.16
CA PHE A 5 1.09 -8.43 -25.07
C PHE A 5 0.54 -7.04 -25.42
N ASP A 6 -0.27 -6.45 -24.55
CA ASP A 6 -0.82 -5.10 -24.75
C ASP A 6 0.24 -4.02 -24.43
N VAL A 7 1.12 -3.78 -25.40
CA VAL A 7 2.18 -2.75 -25.29
C VAL A 7 1.58 -1.36 -25.04
N LEU A 8 0.43 -1.06 -25.66
CA LEU A 8 -0.15 0.28 -25.59
C LEU A 8 -0.78 0.53 -24.21
N GLY A 9 -1.52 -0.45 -23.69
CA GLY A 9 -2.00 -0.44 -22.31
C GLY A 9 -0.85 -0.30 -21.31
N ALA A 10 0.21 -1.09 -21.46
CA ALA A 10 1.39 -1.02 -20.59
C ALA A 10 2.07 0.36 -20.61
N VAL A 11 2.28 0.96 -21.79
CA VAL A 11 2.90 2.30 -21.93
C VAL A 11 2.02 3.38 -21.31
N LEU A 12 0.71 3.35 -21.54
CA LEU A 12 -0.21 4.33 -20.96
C LEU A 12 -0.27 4.22 -19.44
N GLY A 13 -0.36 3.00 -18.91
CA GLY A 13 -0.36 2.74 -17.46
C GLY A 13 0.94 3.20 -16.79
N ALA A 14 2.09 2.84 -17.36
CA ALA A 14 3.39 3.28 -16.84
C ALA A 14 3.57 4.80 -16.92
N SER A 15 3.14 5.42 -18.02
CA SER A 15 3.21 6.89 -18.20
C SER A 15 2.31 7.62 -17.21
N ALA A 16 1.08 7.12 -16.99
CA ALA A 16 0.16 7.67 -16.02
C ALA A 16 0.76 7.66 -14.61
N LEU A 17 1.30 6.51 -14.18
CA LEU A 17 1.92 6.36 -12.87
C LEU A 17 3.15 7.28 -12.74
N ALA A 18 4.04 7.29 -13.74
CA ALA A 18 5.25 8.11 -13.71
C ALA A 18 4.94 9.62 -13.64
N LEU A 19 4.03 10.11 -14.47
CA LEU A 19 3.68 11.53 -14.53
C LEU A 19 2.97 12.01 -13.27
N LEU A 20 2.02 11.22 -12.74
CA LEU A 20 1.33 11.55 -11.50
C LEU A 20 2.29 11.54 -10.30
N THR A 21 3.17 10.53 -10.23
CA THR A 21 4.17 10.44 -9.16
C THR A 21 5.15 11.59 -9.22
N TYR A 22 5.63 11.94 -10.43
CA TYR A 22 6.51 13.09 -10.64
C TYR A 22 5.85 14.41 -10.18
N ALA A 23 4.60 14.64 -10.58
CA ALA A 23 3.87 15.84 -10.19
C ALA A 23 3.72 15.94 -8.66
N LEU A 24 3.46 14.83 -7.97
CA LEU A 24 3.35 14.80 -6.50
C LEU A 24 4.69 15.09 -5.80
N ILE A 25 5.80 14.57 -6.33
CA ILE A 25 7.14 14.81 -5.77
C ILE A 25 7.54 16.28 -5.93
N GLU A 26 7.33 16.84 -7.11
CA GLU A 26 7.75 18.20 -7.46
C GLU A 26 6.79 19.30 -6.96
N ALA A 27 5.61 18.92 -6.45
CA ALA A 27 4.56 19.85 -6.03
C ALA A 27 5.02 20.91 -5.01
N ALA A 28 6.05 20.61 -4.20
CA ALA A 28 6.56 21.51 -3.17
C ALA A 28 7.73 22.41 -3.63
N GLY A 29 8.33 22.16 -4.80
CA GLY A 29 9.61 22.77 -5.19
C GLY A 29 9.72 23.29 -6.62
N ALA A 30 8.88 22.81 -7.54
CA ALA A 30 8.93 23.18 -8.95
C ALA A 30 7.94 24.29 -9.34
N ASP A 31 8.06 24.77 -10.58
CA ASP A 31 7.11 25.69 -11.19
C ASP A 31 5.71 25.04 -11.23
N GLY A 32 4.72 25.73 -10.66
CA GLY A 32 3.34 25.25 -10.58
C GLY A 32 2.72 24.94 -11.95
N LEU A 33 3.17 25.59 -13.02
CA LEU A 33 2.69 25.33 -14.37
C LEU A 33 3.23 24.00 -14.94
N VAL A 34 4.47 23.65 -14.59
CA VAL A 34 5.07 22.35 -14.92
C VAL A 34 4.41 21.23 -14.11
N VAL A 35 4.18 21.45 -12.82
CA VAL A 35 3.47 20.50 -11.95
C VAL A 35 2.04 20.28 -12.43
N ALA A 36 1.30 21.35 -12.74
CA ALA A 36 -0.06 21.23 -13.24
C ALA A 36 -0.10 20.55 -14.62
N GLY A 37 0.82 20.91 -15.53
CA GLY A 37 0.92 20.29 -16.85
C GLY A 37 1.22 18.79 -16.78
N THR A 38 2.15 18.39 -15.92
CA THR A 38 2.50 16.97 -15.70
C THR A 38 1.37 16.19 -15.01
N ALA A 39 0.71 16.79 -14.02
CA ALA A 39 -0.46 16.20 -13.37
C ALA A 39 -1.62 15.97 -14.35
N VAL A 40 -1.93 16.96 -15.20
CA VAL A 40 -2.95 16.85 -16.25
C VAL A 40 -2.55 15.79 -17.27
N ALA A 41 -1.30 15.78 -17.73
CA ALA A 41 -0.82 14.75 -18.66
C ALA A 41 -0.93 13.33 -18.08
N GLY A 42 -0.59 13.16 -16.80
CA GLY A 42 -0.75 11.90 -16.08
C GLY A 42 -2.21 11.47 -15.96
N ALA A 43 -3.11 12.40 -15.62
CA ALA A 43 -4.55 12.14 -15.56
C ALA A 43 -5.12 11.77 -16.95
N VAL A 44 -4.69 12.45 -18.01
CA VAL A 44 -5.07 12.14 -19.40
C VAL A 44 -4.58 10.75 -19.79
N ALA A 45 -3.33 10.40 -19.46
CA ALA A 45 -2.78 9.07 -19.72
C ALA A 45 -3.56 7.97 -18.96
N ALA A 46 -3.96 8.21 -17.70
CA ALA A 46 -4.78 7.29 -16.91
C ALA A 46 -6.17 7.10 -17.54
N VAL A 47 -6.82 8.18 -17.97
CA VAL A 47 -8.12 8.10 -18.65
C VAL A 47 -7.98 7.37 -19.99
N ALA A 48 -6.94 7.69 -20.77
CA ALA A 48 -6.66 7.01 -22.03
C ALA A 48 -6.42 5.50 -21.83
N PHE A 49 -5.67 5.13 -20.79
CA PHE A 49 -5.45 3.74 -20.40
C PHE A 49 -6.79 3.02 -20.18
N VAL A 50 -7.67 3.57 -19.33
CA VAL A 50 -8.99 2.98 -19.05
C VAL A 50 -9.84 2.86 -20.32
N VAL A 51 -9.83 3.88 -21.18
CA VAL A 51 -10.59 3.86 -22.44
C VAL A 51 -10.07 2.80 -23.41
N VAL A 52 -8.75 2.64 -23.51
CA VAL A 52 -8.11 1.63 -24.35
C VAL A 52 -8.43 0.23 -23.86
N GLU A 53 -8.21 -0.06 -22.57
CA GLU A 53 -8.46 -1.38 -21.97
C GLU A 53 -9.94 -1.79 -22.12
N ARG A 54 -10.88 -0.84 -22.04
CA ARG A 54 -12.31 -1.11 -22.28
C ARG A 54 -12.66 -1.45 -23.72
N ARG A 55 -11.83 -1.04 -24.69
CA ARG A 55 -12.08 -1.24 -26.14
C ARG A 55 -11.30 -2.42 -26.72
N ARG A 56 -10.25 -2.89 -26.04
CA ARG A 56 -9.42 -4.00 -26.51
C ARG A 56 -10.11 -5.35 -26.31
N SER A 57 -9.86 -6.28 -27.24
CA SER A 57 -10.39 -7.65 -27.17
C SER A 57 -9.61 -8.54 -26.21
N GLU A 58 -8.31 -8.28 -26.02
CA GLU A 58 -7.42 -8.95 -25.06
C GLU A 58 -6.73 -7.90 -24.17
N PRO A 59 -7.47 -7.25 -23.25
CA PRO A 59 -6.92 -6.25 -22.34
C PRO A 59 -5.91 -6.86 -21.36
N MET A 60 -4.89 -6.09 -20.98
CA MET A 60 -3.97 -6.49 -19.92
C MET A 60 -4.66 -6.45 -18.55
N MET A 61 -5.58 -5.51 -18.33
CA MET A 61 -6.37 -5.39 -17.10
C MET A 61 -7.87 -5.40 -17.43
N PRO A 62 -8.48 -6.61 -17.53
CA PRO A 62 -9.88 -6.74 -17.88
C PRO A 62 -10.79 -5.97 -16.91
N PRO A 63 -11.57 -4.98 -17.38
CA PRO A 63 -12.36 -4.10 -16.50
C PRO A 63 -13.50 -4.83 -15.78
N ASP A 64 -13.91 -6.01 -16.24
CA ASP A 64 -14.89 -6.88 -15.60
C ASP A 64 -14.42 -7.39 -14.24
N ILE A 65 -13.11 -7.51 -13.99
CA ILE A 65 -12.59 -7.90 -12.66
C ILE A 65 -12.99 -6.87 -11.59
N PHE A 66 -13.00 -5.58 -11.93
CA PHE A 66 -13.39 -4.50 -11.03
C PHE A 66 -14.92 -4.37 -10.82
N SER A 67 -15.72 -5.15 -11.56
CA SER A 67 -17.16 -5.24 -11.29
C SER A 67 -17.45 -5.96 -9.96
N SER A 68 -16.53 -6.80 -9.49
CA SER A 68 -16.58 -7.39 -8.16
C SER A 68 -16.32 -6.31 -7.11
N ARG A 69 -17.38 -5.97 -6.35
CA ARG A 69 -17.27 -5.03 -5.23
C ARG A 69 -16.20 -5.45 -4.22
N GLN A 70 -16.03 -6.75 -4.01
CA GLN A 70 -15.02 -7.28 -3.10
C GLN A 70 -13.61 -7.04 -3.65
N PHE A 71 -13.36 -7.34 -4.93
CA PHE A 71 -12.06 -7.10 -5.55
C PHE A 71 -11.68 -5.61 -5.51
N THR A 72 -12.61 -4.74 -5.90
CA THR A 72 -12.39 -3.29 -5.91
C THR A 72 -12.19 -2.74 -4.50
N ALA A 73 -13.00 -3.17 -3.52
CA ALA A 73 -12.85 -2.72 -2.14
C ALA A 73 -11.50 -3.17 -1.54
N VAL A 74 -11.08 -4.41 -1.76
CA VAL A 74 -9.81 -4.92 -1.23
C VAL A 74 -8.63 -4.16 -1.84
N ASN A 75 -8.59 -3.94 -3.15
CA ASN A 75 -7.51 -3.17 -3.78
C ASN A 75 -7.47 -1.70 -3.33
N LEU A 76 -8.63 -1.05 -3.13
CA LEU A 76 -8.68 0.30 -2.57
C LEU A 76 -8.14 0.33 -1.14
N VAL A 77 -8.48 -0.66 -0.31
CA VAL A 77 -7.91 -0.80 1.03
C VAL A 77 -6.40 -1.03 0.94
N THR A 78 -5.91 -1.91 0.07
CA THR A 78 -4.47 -2.13 -0.17
C THR A 78 -3.76 -0.83 -0.50
N LEU A 79 -4.28 -0.06 -1.47
CA LEU A 79 -3.71 1.22 -1.89
C LEU A 79 -3.60 2.19 -0.72
N CYS A 80 -4.70 2.41 0.02
CA CYS A 80 -4.72 3.33 1.16
C CYS A 80 -3.76 2.90 2.27
N VAL A 81 -3.74 1.60 2.58
CA VAL A 81 -2.88 1.04 3.63
C VAL A 81 -1.41 1.17 3.25
N TYR A 82 -1.02 0.77 2.04
CA TYR A 82 0.38 0.84 1.61
C TYR A 82 0.87 2.29 1.45
N ALA A 83 0.01 3.19 0.97
CA ALA A 83 0.32 4.63 0.97
C ALA A 83 0.58 5.14 2.39
N ALA A 84 -0.31 4.82 3.36
CA ALA A 84 -0.16 5.24 4.75
C ALA A 84 1.08 4.63 5.41
N LEU A 85 1.37 3.35 5.17
CA LEU A 85 2.55 2.68 5.74
C LEU A 85 3.85 3.21 5.14
N GLY A 86 3.90 3.43 3.84
CA GLY A 86 5.06 4.04 3.17
C GLY A 86 5.36 5.42 3.77
N GLY A 87 4.34 6.27 3.88
CA GLY A 87 4.45 7.57 4.53
C GLY A 87 4.86 7.47 6.01
N PHE A 88 4.25 6.54 6.76
CA PHE A 88 4.58 6.32 8.16
C PHE A 88 6.04 5.91 8.36
N PHE A 89 6.53 4.88 7.66
CA PHE A 89 7.90 4.39 7.88
C PHE A 89 8.94 5.45 7.47
N PHE A 90 8.65 6.21 6.41
CA PHE A 90 9.48 7.34 6.02
C PHE A 90 9.50 8.43 7.11
N LEU A 91 8.33 8.90 7.56
CA LEU A 91 8.22 9.93 8.57
C LEU A 91 8.72 9.48 9.94
N ALA A 92 8.50 8.23 10.32
CA ALA A 92 8.98 7.67 11.58
C ALA A 92 10.51 7.62 11.60
N ALA A 93 11.14 7.20 10.50
CA ALA A 93 12.60 7.22 10.38
C ALA A 93 13.15 8.66 10.46
N LEU A 94 12.49 9.63 9.83
CA LEU A 94 12.85 11.05 9.93
C LEU A 94 12.62 11.61 11.33
N GLN A 95 11.50 11.31 11.97
CA GLN A 95 11.17 11.78 13.33
C GLN A 95 12.20 11.28 14.33
N LEU A 96 12.55 9.99 14.28
CA LEU A 96 13.55 9.41 15.16
C LEU A 96 14.94 10.02 14.93
N GLN A 97 15.32 10.29 13.67
CA GLN A 97 16.64 10.86 13.37
C GLN A 97 16.73 12.36 13.65
N VAL A 98 15.78 13.13 13.13
CA VAL A 98 15.84 14.60 13.11
C VAL A 98 15.34 15.21 14.42
N VAL A 99 14.28 14.65 15.02
CA VAL A 99 13.65 15.21 16.24
C VAL A 99 14.18 14.54 17.50
N VAL A 100 14.26 13.20 17.51
CA VAL A 100 14.75 12.46 18.69
C VAL A 100 16.28 12.39 18.73
N GLY A 101 16.95 12.49 17.58
CA GLY A 101 18.41 12.50 17.48
C GLY A 101 19.05 11.11 17.36
N TYR A 102 18.30 10.10 16.95
CA TYR A 102 18.84 8.75 16.71
C TYR A 102 19.80 8.76 15.51
N SER A 103 20.83 7.93 15.56
CA SER A 103 21.59 7.60 14.35
C SER A 103 20.70 6.84 13.36
N ALA A 104 21.07 6.83 12.07
CA ALA A 104 20.34 6.07 11.06
C ALA A 104 20.20 4.58 11.42
N LEU A 105 21.26 3.99 11.99
CA LEU A 105 21.22 2.60 12.46
C LEU A 105 20.24 2.43 13.63
N ALA A 106 20.26 3.33 14.61
CA ALA A 106 19.37 3.26 15.76
C ALA A 106 17.89 3.49 15.38
N ALA A 107 17.61 4.40 14.44
CA ALA A 107 16.27 4.59 13.91
C ALA A 107 15.78 3.36 13.13
N GLY A 108 16.65 2.76 12.32
CA GLY A 108 16.33 1.52 11.62
C GLY A 108 16.07 0.35 12.58
N THR A 109 16.91 0.16 13.59
CA THR A 109 16.73 -0.92 14.58
C THR A 109 15.51 -0.71 15.47
N ALA A 110 15.17 0.55 15.78
CA ALA A 110 13.96 0.89 16.52
C ALA A 110 12.69 0.39 15.82
N LEU A 111 12.67 0.33 14.48
CA LEU A 111 11.52 -0.14 13.69
C LEU A 111 11.41 -1.67 13.60
N LEU A 112 12.42 -2.44 14.04
CA LEU A 112 12.42 -3.91 13.95
C LEU A 112 11.25 -4.64 14.64
N PRO A 113 10.65 -4.16 15.76
CA PRO A 113 9.54 -4.86 16.38
C PRO A 113 8.37 -5.13 15.44
N THR A 114 8.05 -4.23 14.50
CA THR A 114 6.98 -4.47 13.52
C THR A 114 7.30 -5.66 12.63
N THR A 115 8.53 -5.73 12.12
CA THR A 115 9.00 -6.82 11.27
C THR A 115 9.06 -8.13 12.02
N ALA A 116 9.55 -8.11 13.27
CA ALA A 116 9.63 -9.30 14.11
C ALA A 116 8.22 -9.87 14.40
N LEU A 117 7.25 -9.02 14.72
CA LEU A 117 5.86 -9.44 14.90
C LEU A 117 5.28 -10.05 13.62
N MET A 118 5.53 -9.43 12.46
CA MET A 118 5.12 -9.99 11.18
C MET A 118 5.73 -11.36 10.91
N LEU A 119 7.03 -11.53 11.12
CA LEU A 119 7.72 -12.80 10.91
C LEU A 119 7.16 -13.92 11.81
N VAL A 120 6.87 -13.61 13.07
CA VAL A 120 6.44 -14.61 14.06
C VAL A 120 4.95 -14.93 13.96
N LEU A 121 4.11 -13.98 13.58
CA LEU A 121 2.65 -14.09 13.70
C LEU A 121 1.88 -14.16 12.38
N SER A 122 2.49 -13.85 11.22
CA SER A 122 1.74 -13.80 9.94
C SER A 122 1.09 -15.14 9.57
N ALA A 123 1.75 -16.27 9.79
CA ALA A 123 1.18 -17.59 9.51
C ALA A 123 -0.11 -17.84 10.33
N ARG A 124 -0.08 -17.52 11.63
CA ARG A 124 -1.23 -17.63 12.52
C ARG A 124 -2.37 -16.68 12.14
N SER A 125 -2.03 -15.49 11.64
CA SER A 125 -3.05 -14.54 11.16
C SER A 125 -3.77 -15.05 9.92
N GLY A 126 -3.04 -15.69 8.99
CA GLY A 126 -3.64 -16.36 7.82
C GLY A 126 -4.63 -17.45 8.24
N GLU A 127 -4.20 -18.36 9.12
CA GLU A 127 -5.07 -19.42 9.66
C GLU A 127 -6.30 -18.87 10.39
N LEU A 128 -6.14 -17.76 11.12
CA LEU A 128 -7.25 -17.12 11.81
C LEU A 128 -8.26 -16.54 10.82
N ALA A 129 -7.79 -15.88 9.76
CA ALA A 129 -8.65 -15.32 8.72
C ALA A 129 -9.42 -16.38 7.94
N ASP A 130 -8.84 -17.56 7.72
CA ASP A 130 -9.55 -18.70 7.11
C ASP A 130 -10.71 -19.18 7.99
N ARG A 131 -10.59 -19.06 9.32
CA ARG A 131 -11.62 -19.49 10.29
C ARG A 131 -12.72 -18.45 10.50
N ILE A 132 -12.37 -17.17 10.62
CA ILE A 132 -13.33 -16.10 10.95
C ILE A 132 -13.79 -15.28 9.74
N GLY A 133 -13.21 -15.56 8.57
CA GLY A 133 -13.41 -14.80 7.35
C GLY A 133 -12.61 -13.49 7.29
N PRO A 134 -12.48 -12.88 6.09
CA PRO A 134 -11.58 -11.75 5.86
C PRO A 134 -12.11 -10.41 6.36
N ARG A 135 -13.41 -10.28 6.63
CA ARG A 135 -14.05 -8.99 6.97
C ARG A 135 -13.52 -8.37 8.27
N LEU A 136 -13.39 -9.18 9.33
CA LEU A 136 -12.92 -8.71 10.63
C LEU A 136 -11.44 -8.27 10.56
N PRO A 137 -10.50 -9.09 10.04
CA PRO A 137 -9.11 -8.68 9.87
C PRO A 137 -8.94 -7.41 9.02
N LEU A 138 -9.67 -7.30 7.92
CA LEU A 138 -9.63 -6.12 7.02
C LEU A 138 -10.23 -4.85 7.65
N THR A 139 -10.93 -4.95 8.78
CA THR A 139 -11.46 -3.79 9.51
C THR A 139 -10.61 -3.46 10.74
N VAL A 140 -10.29 -4.48 11.54
CA VAL A 140 -9.54 -4.33 12.80
C VAL A 140 -8.07 -4.00 12.52
N GLY A 141 -7.46 -4.63 11.51
CA GLY A 141 -6.06 -4.40 11.17
C GLY A 141 -5.74 -2.94 10.86
N PRO A 142 -6.45 -2.26 9.93
CA PRO A 142 -6.24 -0.85 9.66
C PRO A 142 -6.48 0.06 10.86
N LEU A 143 -7.47 -0.25 11.71
CA LEU A 143 -7.74 0.50 12.95
C LEU A 143 -6.59 0.38 13.96
N LEU A 144 -6.01 -0.81 14.10
CA LEU A 144 -4.81 -1.02 14.93
C LEU A 144 -3.59 -0.29 14.34
N CYS A 145 -3.41 -0.33 13.01
CA CYS A 145 -2.36 0.46 12.36
C CYS A 145 -2.53 1.95 12.66
N ALA A 146 -3.74 2.49 12.49
CA ALA A 146 -4.05 3.88 12.80
C ALA A 146 -3.80 4.22 14.28
N ALA A 147 -4.16 3.33 15.21
CA ALA A 147 -3.86 3.49 16.63
C ALA A 147 -2.34 3.54 16.90
N GLY A 148 -1.56 2.65 16.28
CA GLY A 148 -0.10 2.68 16.37
C GLY A 148 0.50 3.98 15.81
N MET A 149 -0.04 4.48 14.69
CA MET A 149 0.35 5.77 14.13
C MET A 149 -0.02 6.94 15.04
N LEU A 150 -1.19 6.92 15.69
CA LEU A 150 -1.59 7.94 16.66
C LEU A 150 -0.72 7.92 17.91
N LEU A 151 -0.24 6.75 18.34
CA LEU A 151 0.70 6.66 19.47
C LEU A 151 2.04 7.33 19.16
N MET A 152 2.46 7.38 17.89
CA MET A 152 3.67 8.13 17.49
C MET A 152 3.56 9.63 17.71
N LEU A 153 2.36 10.20 17.93
CA LEU A 153 2.20 11.60 18.33
C LEU A 153 2.87 11.92 19.68
N ARG A 154 3.15 10.90 20.50
CA ARG A 154 3.87 11.04 21.77
C ARG A 154 5.38 11.15 21.59
N VAL A 155 5.90 10.80 20.40
CA VAL A 155 7.34 10.73 20.13
C VAL A 155 7.89 12.11 19.77
N GLY A 156 8.65 12.68 20.69
CA GLY A 156 9.27 14.00 20.57
C GLY A 156 10.61 14.10 21.31
N PRO A 157 11.16 15.31 21.52
CA PRO A 157 12.46 15.48 22.18
C PRO A 157 12.50 14.84 23.56
N GLY A 158 13.53 14.04 23.84
CA GLY A 158 13.71 13.37 25.14
C GLY A 158 12.82 12.15 25.37
N THR A 159 12.17 11.61 24.33
CA THR A 159 11.33 10.42 24.49
C THR A 159 12.10 9.15 24.82
N SER A 160 11.42 8.25 25.52
CA SER A 160 11.92 6.93 25.86
C SER A 160 11.48 5.93 24.80
N TYR A 161 12.43 5.14 24.29
CA TYR A 161 12.11 4.07 23.35
C TYR A 161 11.05 3.11 23.91
N VAL A 162 11.21 2.69 25.17
CA VAL A 162 10.35 1.67 25.78
C VAL A 162 8.94 2.21 26.09
N ALA A 163 8.82 3.48 26.45
CA ALA A 163 7.54 4.07 26.85
C ALA A 163 6.75 4.65 25.68
N ASP A 164 7.44 5.18 24.66
CA ASP A 164 6.81 5.98 23.60
C ASP A 164 6.87 5.28 22.24
N VAL A 165 8.05 4.83 21.82
CA VAL A 165 8.29 4.29 20.47
C VAL A 165 7.84 2.83 20.36
N LEU A 166 8.29 1.98 21.30
CA LEU A 166 8.04 0.54 21.27
C LEU A 166 6.53 0.21 21.33
N PRO A 167 5.70 0.83 22.19
CA PRO A 167 4.27 0.53 22.20
C PRO A 167 3.59 0.93 20.89
N ALA A 168 3.97 2.07 20.30
CA ALA A 168 3.44 2.51 19.01
C ALA A 168 3.75 1.48 17.90
N LEU A 169 4.99 0.99 17.85
CA LEU A 169 5.43 0.00 16.88
C LEU A 169 4.87 -1.40 17.12
N VAL A 170 4.66 -1.79 18.38
CA VAL A 170 4.00 -3.06 18.70
C VAL A 170 2.53 -3.03 18.25
N VAL A 171 1.80 -1.96 18.56
CA VAL A 171 0.40 -1.81 18.14
C VAL A 171 0.29 -1.77 16.61
N LEU A 172 1.16 -1.02 15.94
CA LEU A 172 1.26 -1.01 14.49
C LEU A 172 1.56 -2.40 13.92
N GLY A 173 2.55 -3.11 14.49
CA GLY A 173 2.94 -4.44 14.06
C GLY A 173 1.82 -5.47 14.20
N LEU A 174 1.04 -5.39 15.28
CA LEU A 174 -0.16 -6.22 15.46
C LEU A 174 -1.24 -5.89 14.42
N GLY A 175 -1.44 -4.61 14.10
CA GLY A 175 -2.32 -4.19 13.01
C GLY A 175 -1.88 -4.75 11.66
N MET A 176 -0.57 -4.67 11.37
CA MET A 176 0.04 -5.22 10.17
C MET A 176 -0.12 -6.74 10.05
N VAL A 177 0.14 -7.48 11.12
CA VAL A 177 -0.08 -8.94 11.18
C VAL A 177 -1.53 -9.28 10.87
N THR A 178 -2.47 -8.55 11.48
CA THR A 178 -3.91 -8.75 11.30
C THR A 178 -4.37 -8.41 9.88
N LEU A 179 -3.70 -7.49 9.20
CA LEU A 179 -4.13 -6.97 7.90
C LEU A 179 -3.46 -7.67 6.71
N VAL A 180 -2.12 -7.75 6.71
CA VAL A 180 -1.34 -8.03 5.48
C VAL A 180 -1.57 -9.44 4.97
N ALA A 181 -1.49 -10.46 5.84
CA ALA A 181 -1.68 -11.85 5.40
C ALA A 181 -3.11 -12.12 4.88
N PRO A 182 -4.19 -11.71 5.59
CA PRO A 182 -5.56 -11.88 5.09
C PRO A 182 -5.85 -11.11 3.81
N LEU A 183 -5.24 -9.94 3.63
CA LEU A 183 -5.41 -9.12 2.42
C LEU A 183 -4.89 -9.87 1.19
N THR A 184 -3.67 -10.40 1.23
CA THR A 184 -3.09 -11.18 0.12
C THR A 184 -3.91 -12.42 -0.18
N ALA A 185 -4.35 -13.16 0.85
CA ALA A 185 -5.18 -14.34 0.68
C ALA A 185 -6.55 -13.99 0.05
N THR A 186 -7.17 -12.90 0.48
CA THR A 186 -8.49 -12.47 -0.03
C THR A 186 -8.42 -12.04 -1.49
N VAL A 187 -7.36 -11.33 -1.90
CA VAL A 187 -7.17 -10.95 -3.32
C VAL A 187 -7.09 -12.19 -4.19
N LEU A 188 -6.20 -13.13 -3.84
CA LEU A 188 -5.99 -14.35 -4.62
C LEU A 188 -7.23 -15.24 -4.64
N GLY A 189 -7.97 -15.32 -3.53
CA GLY A 189 -9.21 -16.09 -3.42
C GLY A 189 -10.44 -15.43 -4.07
N SER A 190 -10.36 -14.15 -4.44
CA SER A 190 -11.48 -13.40 -5.04
C SER A 190 -11.60 -13.53 -6.56
N VAL A 191 -10.66 -14.23 -7.20
CA VAL A 191 -10.60 -14.44 -8.64
C VAL A 191 -10.45 -15.91 -8.99
N ASP A 192 -10.89 -16.30 -10.20
CA ASP A 192 -10.63 -17.64 -10.73
C ASP A 192 -9.12 -17.91 -10.78
N VAL A 193 -8.72 -19.17 -10.57
CA VAL A 193 -7.31 -19.61 -10.58
C VAL A 193 -6.58 -19.20 -11.87
N SER A 194 -7.29 -19.18 -13.00
CA SER A 194 -6.77 -18.74 -14.30
C SER A 194 -6.41 -17.24 -14.37
N ARG A 195 -6.96 -16.43 -13.45
CA ARG A 195 -6.76 -14.98 -13.33
C ARG A 195 -5.94 -14.59 -12.10
N ALA A 196 -5.47 -15.54 -11.29
CA ALA A 196 -4.70 -15.28 -10.07
C ALA A 196 -3.42 -14.47 -10.33
N GLY A 197 -2.73 -14.72 -11.45
CA GLY A 197 -1.55 -13.94 -11.85
C GLY A 197 -1.87 -12.47 -12.13
N LEU A 198 -2.99 -12.20 -12.80
CA LEU A 198 -3.47 -10.83 -13.04
C LEU A 198 -3.88 -10.13 -11.75
N ALA A 199 -4.65 -10.80 -10.88
CA ALA A 199 -5.06 -10.25 -9.59
C ALA A 199 -3.87 -9.94 -8.68
N SER A 200 -2.89 -10.83 -8.62
CA SER A 200 -1.64 -10.60 -7.90
C SER A 200 -0.87 -9.41 -8.49
N GLY A 201 -0.80 -9.30 -9.82
CA GLY A 201 -0.19 -8.16 -10.49
C GLY A 201 -0.85 -6.84 -10.12
N ILE A 202 -2.18 -6.77 -10.14
CA ILE A 202 -2.94 -5.55 -9.78
C ILE A 202 -2.71 -5.17 -8.32
N ASN A 203 -2.68 -6.13 -7.40
CA ASN A 203 -2.49 -5.84 -5.97
C ASN A 203 -1.04 -5.46 -5.60
N ASN A 204 -0.05 -5.86 -6.40
CA ASN A 204 1.36 -5.56 -6.16
C ASN A 204 1.92 -4.38 -6.99
N ALA A 205 1.12 -3.83 -7.93
CA ALA A 205 1.51 -2.70 -8.76
C ALA A 205 1.62 -1.40 -7.94
#